data_AF-A0AAJ2CLY0-F1
#
_entry.id   AF-A0AAJ2CLY0-F1
#
_cell.length_a   1.000
_cell.length_b   1.000
_cell.length_c   1.000
_cell.angle_alpha   90.00
_cell.angle_beta   90.00
_cell.angle_gamma   90.00
#
_symmetry.space_group_name_H-M   'P 1'
#
loop_
_entity.id
_entity.type
_entity.pdbx_description
1 polymer ?
#
loop_
_entity_poly.entity_id
_entity_poly.type
_entity_poly.pdbx_seq_one_letter_code
_entity_poly.pdbx_strand_id
1 'polypeptide(L)'
;MSQQPSLPNSTAGLYNALCDALHISNQQFQMIQGVLPVQTTPEGVYNFVDGIPPESVATLYTNNPINGLNGNMQIVISDAKPSFLSKLAENNYFNPKYWVDGNIGTDPIYAPAFADLYNQVNAGSSATIYFDSATANSDISSSWAKSTSSAGVGFWGTSSSSVSTELNEKASSSRITVTITLNKYAYLQVRAGGWFTQGFFTDQYKNPSKWTGGQDAWDQVFGPSGSCQNVSNQVLLVNGYTITTTSYASYSEYDFQQIQKSSQTNVWPFYTSSSNSIATQSHSYNADQTITTTIGCNPGSLQIFGMGVIPTSFAMGGVSHSRLI
;
A
#
# COMPACT_ATOMS: atom_id res chain seq x y z
N MET A 1 16.94 19.85 -5.13
CA MET A 1 15.66 19.56 -4.44
C MET A 1 15.96 19.56 -2.95
N SER A 2 15.54 20.58 -2.21
CA SER A 2 15.61 20.56 -0.75
C SER A 2 14.66 19.48 -0.23
N GLN A 3 15.15 18.63 0.66
CA GLN A 3 14.31 17.61 1.31
C GLN A 3 13.23 18.31 2.14
N GLN A 4 11.97 17.94 1.95
CA GLN A 4 10.90 18.39 2.85
C GLN A 4 11.14 17.76 4.23
N PRO A 5 10.94 18.52 5.32
CA PRO A 5 11.03 17.98 6.67
C PRO A 5 9.96 16.90 6.84
N SER A 6 10.42 15.68 7.10
CA SER A 6 9.56 14.52 7.22
C SER A 6 9.11 14.33 8.67
N LEU A 7 8.07 13.51 8.84
CA LEU A 7 7.57 13.01 10.12
C LEU A 7 7.91 11.52 10.32
N PRO A 8 9.17 11.04 10.24
CA PRO A 8 9.46 9.60 10.26
C PRO A 8 8.95 8.94 11.55
N ASN A 9 9.18 9.58 12.71
CA ASN A 9 8.76 9.02 14.00
C ASN A 9 7.24 8.97 14.14
N SER A 10 6.52 10.01 13.71
CA SER A 10 5.05 9.98 13.75
C SER A 10 4.47 8.96 12.78
N THR A 11 5.12 8.74 11.63
CA THR A 11 4.68 7.75 10.63
C THR A 11 4.90 6.33 11.11
N ALA A 12 6.06 6.04 11.70
CA ALA A 12 6.33 4.78 12.37
C ALA A 12 5.38 4.53 13.55
N GLY A 13 5.13 5.56 14.37
CA GLY A 13 4.22 5.45 15.51
C GLY A 13 2.77 5.19 15.11
N LEU A 14 2.29 5.86 14.06
CA LEU A 14 0.95 5.60 13.52
C LEU A 14 0.85 4.20 12.91
N TYR A 15 1.88 3.77 12.16
CA TYR A 15 1.94 2.43 11.60
C TYR A 15 1.80 1.36 12.68
N ASN A 16 2.53 1.50 13.79
CA ASN A 16 2.41 0.61 14.94
C ASN A 16 1.02 0.68 15.58
N ALA A 17 0.47 1.88 15.81
CA ALA A 17 -0.88 2.04 16.36
C ALA A 17 -1.97 1.36 15.50
N LEU A 18 -1.84 1.44 14.17
CA LEU A 18 -2.73 0.76 13.23
C LEU A 18 -2.57 -0.76 13.31
N CYS A 19 -1.33 -1.27 13.29
CA CYS A 19 -1.08 -2.71 13.40
C CYS A 19 -1.64 -3.28 14.70
N ASP A 20 -1.40 -2.59 15.82
CA ASP A 20 -1.85 -3.02 17.15
C ASP A 20 -3.38 -3.02 17.25
N ALA A 21 -4.04 -1.94 16.82
CA ALA A 21 -5.49 -1.80 16.90
C ALA A 21 -6.25 -2.76 15.98
N LEU A 22 -5.65 -3.15 14.85
CA LEU A 22 -6.26 -4.09 13.90
C LEU A 22 -5.79 -5.54 14.10
N HIS A 23 -4.89 -5.78 15.06
CA HIS A 23 -4.24 -7.08 15.30
C HIS A 23 -3.55 -7.66 14.06
N ILE A 24 -2.87 -6.80 13.30
CA ILE A 24 -2.11 -7.16 12.10
C ILE A 24 -0.62 -7.24 12.46
N SER A 25 0.07 -8.27 11.95
CA SER A 25 1.51 -8.44 12.17
C SER A 25 2.29 -7.34 11.47
N ASN A 26 3.04 -6.54 12.24
CA ASN A 26 3.92 -5.51 11.70
C ASN A 26 5.15 -6.07 10.96
N GLN A 27 5.40 -7.39 11.02
CA GLN A 27 6.48 -8.07 10.30
C GLN A 27 6.10 -8.49 8.87
N GLN A 28 4.83 -8.40 8.51
CA GLN A 28 4.28 -8.91 7.25
C GLN A 28 3.24 -7.96 6.66
N PHE A 29 3.32 -6.67 6.99
CA PHE A 29 2.35 -5.68 6.58
C PHE A 29 3.03 -4.42 6.10
N GLN A 30 2.52 -3.88 5.00
CA GLN A 30 2.90 -2.58 4.46
C GLN A 30 1.67 -1.69 4.44
N MET A 31 1.71 -0.60 5.20
CA MET A 31 0.66 0.43 5.13
C MET A 31 0.79 1.20 3.82
N ILE A 32 -0.34 1.45 3.14
CA ILE A 32 -0.35 2.37 2.00
C ILE A 32 -0.22 3.80 2.52
N GLN A 33 0.70 4.53 1.93
CA GLN A 33 0.85 5.96 2.11
C GLN A 33 0.55 6.63 0.78
N GLY A 34 -0.17 7.73 0.83
CA GLY A 34 -0.61 8.39 -0.39
C GLY A 34 -2.11 8.40 -0.54
N VAL A 35 -2.52 8.54 -1.80
CA VAL A 35 -3.92 8.67 -2.18
C VAL A 35 -4.62 7.38 -1.77
N LEU A 36 -5.56 7.46 -0.81
CA LEU A 36 -6.44 6.34 -0.48
C LEU A 36 -7.23 6.02 -1.75
N PRO A 37 -6.90 4.92 -2.42
CA PRO A 37 -7.31 4.75 -3.79
C PRO A 37 -8.73 4.16 -3.72
N VAL A 38 -9.72 4.98 -4.09
CA VAL A 38 -11.13 4.58 -4.09
C VAL A 38 -11.34 3.55 -5.19
N GLN A 39 -11.67 2.33 -4.79
CA GLN A 39 -11.93 1.23 -5.72
C GLN A 39 -13.42 0.99 -5.87
N THR A 40 -13.91 1.33 -7.06
CA THR A 40 -15.26 0.99 -7.51
C THR A 40 -15.26 -0.12 -8.57
N THR A 41 -14.06 -0.51 -9.04
CA THR A 41 -13.85 -1.50 -10.10
C THR A 41 -12.70 -2.46 -9.72
N PRO A 42 -12.64 -3.66 -10.30
CA PRO A 42 -11.63 -4.67 -9.95
C PRO A 42 -10.18 -4.26 -10.25
N GLU A 43 -9.94 -3.51 -11.33
CA GLU A 43 -8.59 -3.19 -11.84
C GLU A 43 -7.75 -2.51 -10.76
N GLY A 44 -8.32 -1.50 -10.11
CA GLY A 44 -7.57 -0.74 -9.13
C GLY A 44 -7.39 -1.47 -7.79
N VAL A 45 -8.13 -2.53 -7.48
CA VAL A 45 -7.73 -3.45 -6.38
C VAL A 45 -6.58 -4.34 -6.85
N TYR A 46 -6.74 -4.96 -8.02
CA TYR A 46 -5.80 -5.97 -8.49
C TYR A 46 -4.41 -5.40 -8.82
N ASN A 47 -4.33 -4.16 -9.30
CA ASN A 47 -3.05 -3.50 -9.57
C ASN A 47 -2.25 -3.20 -8.29
N PHE A 48 -2.92 -2.97 -7.17
CA PHE A 48 -2.23 -2.89 -5.87
C PHE A 48 -1.85 -4.27 -5.34
N VAL A 49 -2.66 -5.29 -5.61
CA VAL A 49 -2.32 -6.66 -5.20
C VAL A 49 -1.13 -7.21 -5.99
N ASP A 50 -1.01 -6.87 -7.27
CA ASP A 50 0.11 -7.31 -8.10
C ASP A 50 1.44 -6.69 -7.69
N GLY A 51 1.41 -5.50 -7.12
CA GLY A 51 2.62 -4.82 -6.69
C GLY A 51 3.35 -5.51 -5.56
N ILE A 52 4.67 -5.47 -5.64
CA ILE A 52 5.55 -5.81 -4.52
C ILE A 52 5.73 -4.54 -3.69
N PRO A 53 5.22 -4.48 -2.45
CA PRO A 53 5.26 -3.26 -1.67
C PRO A 53 6.70 -2.94 -1.26
N PRO A 54 7.09 -1.64 -1.21
CA PRO A 54 8.43 -1.26 -0.77
C PRO A 54 8.63 -1.55 0.73
N GLU A 55 9.86 -1.80 1.15
CA GLU A 55 10.24 -1.81 2.58
C GLU A 55 10.37 -0.37 3.10
N SER A 56 9.25 0.35 3.21
CA SER A 56 9.26 1.71 3.79
C SER A 56 7.95 2.12 4.46
N VAL A 57 8.01 2.60 5.71
CA VAL A 57 6.93 3.41 6.31
C VAL A 57 6.89 4.85 5.79
N ALA A 58 7.53 5.17 4.66
CA ALA A 58 7.65 6.57 4.20
C ALA A 58 7.48 6.72 2.68
N THR A 59 7.48 5.61 1.94
CA THR A 59 7.37 5.58 0.49
C THR A 59 5.91 5.47 0.08
N LEU A 60 5.50 6.31 -0.87
CA LEU A 60 4.19 6.23 -1.48
C LEU A 60 4.07 4.91 -2.25
N TYR A 61 3.09 4.09 -1.88
CA TYR A 61 2.73 2.90 -2.63
C TYR A 61 1.47 3.22 -3.46
N THR A 62 1.60 3.18 -4.78
CA THR A 62 0.60 3.71 -5.73
C THR A 62 0.11 2.60 -6.68
N ASN A 63 -1.00 2.87 -7.37
CA ASN A 63 -1.49 1.99 -8.43
C ASN A 63 -0.46 1.92 -9.56
N ASN A 64 -0.26 0.73 -10.13
CA ASN A 64 0.72 0.44 -11.19
C ASN A 64 2.18 0.56 -10.70
N PRO A 65 2.64 -0.43 -9.93
CA PRO A 65 4.00 -0.47 -9.43
C PRO A 65 4.98 -0.83 -10.55
N ILE A 66 6.14 -0.18 -10.57
CA ILE A 66 7.26 -0.52 -11.47
C ILE A 66 7.68 -2.00 -11.29
N ASN A 67 7.42 -2.58 -10.11
CA ASN A 67 7.75 -3.95 -9.76
C ASN A 67 6.50 -4.72 -9.26
N GLY A 68 6.00 -5.62 -10.10
CA GLY A 68 4.82 -6.45 -9.81
C GLY A 68 5.06 -7.94 -10.06
N LEU A 69 4.23 -8.79 -9.48
CA LEU A 69 4.32 -10.25 -9.64
C LEU A 69 4.13 -10.64 -11.11
N ASN A 70 3.25 -9.97 -11.85
CA ASN A 70 3.01 -10.24 -13.27
C ASN A 70 4.25 -10.02 -14.15
N GLY A 71 5.03 -8.96 -13.90
CA GLY A 71 6.21 -8.61 -14.66
C GLY A 71 7.35 -9.57 -14.32
N ASN A 72 7.49 -9.92 -13.04
CA ASN A 72 8.43 -10.96 -12.62
C ASN A 72 8.06 -12.32 -13.22
N MET A 73 6.78 -12.69 -13.28
CA MET A 73 6.33 -13.91 -13.96
C MET A 73 6.69 -13.91 -15.45
N GLN A 74 6.56 -12.76 -16.13
CA GLN A 74 6.94 -12.63 -17.54
C GLN A 74 8.44 -12.85 -17.75
N ILE A 75 9.28 -12.29 -16.87
CA ILE A 75 10.75 -12.51 -16.89
C ILE A 75 11.05 -14.00 -16.72
N VAL A 76 10.42 -14.63 -15.72
CA VAL A 76 10.60 -16.06 -15.44
C VAL A 76 10.17 -16.95 -16.61
N ILE A 77 9.06 -16.62 -17.29
CA ILE A 77 8.63 -17.32 -18.51
C ILE A 77 9.65 -17.16 -19.62
N SER A 78 10.15 -15.94 -19.83
CA SER A 78 11.02 -15.59 -20.95
C SER A 78 12.40 -16.23 -20.86
N ASP A 79 12.94 -16.37 -19.65
CA ASP A 79 14.27 -16.99 -19.43
C ASP A 79 14.19 -18.48 -19.04
N ALA A 80 13.00 -19.09 -19.04
CA ALA A 80 12.87 -20.51 -18.73
C ALA A 80 13.27 -21.40 -19.92
N LYS A 81 14.05 -22.44 -19.64
CA LYS A 81 14.31 -23.52 -20.60
C LYS A 81 12.99 -24.23 -20.98
N PRO A 82 12.81 -24.63 -22.26
CA PRO A 82 11.59 -25.29 -22.71
C PRO A 82 11.25 -26.55 -21.91
N SER A 83 10.02 -26.62 -21.43
CA SER A 83 9.46 -27.77 -20.72
C SER A 83 7.93 -27.77 -20.83
N PHE A 84 7.28 -28.85 -20.37
CA PHE A 84 5.83 -28.87 -20.25
C PHE A 84 5.32 -27.73 -19.35
N LEU A 85 5.99 -27.48 -18.22
CA LEU A 85 5.59 -26.45 -17.27
C LEU A 85 5.79 -25.03 -17.82
N SER A 86 6.86 -24.77 -18.57
CA SER A 86 7.07 -23.46 -19.19
C SER A 86 6.00 -23.16 -20.25
N LYS A 87 5.65 -24.15 -21.07
CA LYS A 87 4.58 -24.01 -22.06
C LYS A 87 3.20 -23.81 -21.43
N LEU A 88 2.91 -24.52 -20.34
CA LEU A 88 1.66 -24.31 -19.59
C LEU A 88 1.61 -22.89 -19.00
N ALA A 89 2.71 -22.45 -18.39
CA ALA A 89 2.81 -21.12 -17.80
C ALA A 89 2.67 -20.01 -18.85
N GLU A 90 3.34 -20.15 -19.99
CA GLU A 90 3.20 -19.26 -21.15
C GLU A 90 1.76 -19.19 -21.64
N ASN A 91 1.12 -20.35 -21.89
CA ASN A 91 -0.28 -20.41 -22.33
C ASN A 91 -1.25 -19.77 -21.34
N ASN A 92 -1.02 -19.94 -20.04
CA ASN A 92 -1.82 -19.33 -19.00
C ASN A 92 -1.61 -17.82 -18.94
N TYR A 93 -0.35 -17.37 -18.93
CA TYR A 93 -0.01 -15.96 -18.87
C TYR A 93 -0.57 -15.20 -20.07
N PHE A 94 -0.44 -15.72 -21.28
CA PHE A 94 -0.96 -15.06 -22.50
C PHE A 94 -2.44 -15.31 -22.78
N ASN A 95 -3.19 -15.92 -21.84
CA ASN A 95 -4.62 -16.12 -22.03
C ASN A 95 -5.42 -14.86 -21.68
N PRO A 96 -6.08 -14.18 -22.64
CA PRO A 96 -6.77 -12.91 -22.39
C PRO A 96 -7.87 -13.03 -21.32
N LYS A 97 -8.43 -14.21 -21.07
CA LYS A 97 -9.48 -14.40 -20.06
C LYS A 97 -9.03 -14.16 -18.61
N TYR A 98 -7.72 -14.09 -18.36
CA TYR A 98 -7.15 -13.89 -17.02
C TYR A 98 -6.67 -12.45 -16.79
N TRP A 99 -7.02 -11.55 -17.70
CA TRP A 99 -6.68 -10.14 -17.63
C TRP A 99 -7.97 -9.32 -17.74
N VAL A 100 -8.04 -8.21 -17.03
CA VAL A 100 -9.17 -7.30 -17.17
C VAL A 100 -9.20 -6.79 -18.61
N ASP A 101 -10.39 -6.84 -19.22
CA ASP A 101 -10.65 -6.46 -20.61
C ASP A 101 -9.78 -7.17 -21.66
N GLY A 102 -9.09 -8.26 -21.27
CA GLY A 102 -8.16 -8.96 -22.14
C GLY A 102 -6.79 -8.29 -22.31
N ASN A 103 -6.47 -7.26 -21.52
CA ASN A 103 -5.21 -6.52 -21.59
C ASN A 103 -4.06 -7.29 -20.92
N ILE A 104 -3.48 -8.22 -21.69
CA ILE A 104 -2.39 -9.08 -21.22
C ILE A 104 -1.20 -8.24 -20.71
N GLY A 105 -0.73 -8.54 -19.50
CA GLY A 105 0.44 -7.91 -18.89
C GLY A 105 0.18 -6.60 -18.16
N THR A 106 -1.07 -6.10 -18.13
CA THR A 106 -1.40 -4.82 -17.47
C THR A 106 -2.21 -5.03 -16.20
N ASP A 107 -3.40 -5.64 -16.32
CA ASP A 107 -4.36 -5.75 -15.21
C ASP A 107 -4.67 -7.24 -14.93
N PRO A 108 -3.78 -7.95 -14.22
CA PRO A 108 -3.98 -9.37 -13.89
C PRO A 108 -5.23 -9.57 -13.02
N ILE A 109 -6.04 -10.58 -13.32
CA ILE A 109 -7.18 -10.93 -12.45
C ILE A 109 -6.68 -11.69 -11.22
N TYR A 110 -7.17 -11.30 -10.04
CA TYR A 110 -6.95 -11.99 -8.77
C TYR A 110 -8.23 -12.60 -8.22
N ALA A 111 -8.08 -13.58 -7.34
CA ALA A 111 -9.16 -14.14 -6.52
C ALA A 111 -9.03 -13.66 -5.06
N PRO A 112 -10.14 -13.50 -4.33
CA PRO A 112 -11.52 -13.67 -4.80
C PRO A 112 -11.97 -12.51 -5.72
N ALA A 113 -13.12 -12.69 -6.39
CA ALA A 113 -13.66 -11.67 -7.27
C ALA A 113 -13.97 -10.38 -6.49
N PHE A 114 -13.96 -9.22 -7.15
CA PHE A 114 -14.20 -7.93 -6.49
C PHE A 114 -15.52 -7.89 -5.69
N ALA A 115 -16.61 -8.47 -6.22
CA ALA A 115 -17.88 -8.57 -5.50
C ALA A 115 -17.77 -9.36 -4.19
N ASP A 116 -16.98 -10.43 -4.18
CA ASP A 116 -16.75 -11.25 -2.99
C ASP A 116 -15.86 -10.53 -1.97
N LEU A 117 -14.86 -9.77 -2.43
CA LEU A 117 -14.08 -8.88 -1.55
C LEU A 117 -14.99 -7.86 -0.88
N TYR A 118 -15.87 -7.22 -1.66
CA TYR A 118 -16.83 -6.24 -1.14
C TYR A 118 -17.75 -6.84 -0.08
N ASN A 119 -18.32 -8.01 -0.36
CA ASN A 119 -19.20 -8.72 0.57
C ASN A 119 -18.46 -9.13 1.86
N GLN A 120 -17.22 -9.61 1.75
CA GLN A 120 -16.40 -9.99 2.91
C GLN A 120 -16.03 -8.78 3.77
N VAL A 121 -15.68 -7.64 3.16
CA VAL A 121 -15.43 -6.39 3.91
C VAL A 121 -16.68 -5.93 4.61
N ASN A 122 -17.84 -5.96 3.97
CA ASN A 122 -19.12 -5.59 4.59
C ASN A 122 -19.50 -6.45 5.79
N ALA A 123 -19.19 -7.74 5.72
CA ALA A 123 -19.34 -8.68 6.83
C ALA A 123 -18.23 -8.55 7.89
N GLY A 124 -17.21 -7.75 7.63
CA GLY A 124 -16.04 -7.56 8.47
C GLY A 124 -16.28 -6.74 9.74
N SER A 125 -15.17 -6.45 10.41
CA SER A 125 -15.13 -5.77 11.70
C SER A 125 -15.17 -4.25 11.55
N SER A 126 -15.36 -3.55 12.65
CA SER A 126 -15.20 -2.10 12.77
C SER A 126 -14.09 -1.82 13.78
N ALA A 127 -13.38 -0.71 13.63
CA ALA A 127 -12.31 -0.35 14.56
C ALA A 127 -12.15 1.16 14.68
N THR A 128 -11.64 1.59 15.82
CA THR A 128 -11.12 2.95 16.00
C THR A 128 -9.66 2.86 16.42
N ILE A 129 -8.79 3.47 15.63
CA ILE A 129 -7.36 3.57 15.87
C ILE A 129 -7.09 4.97 16.43
N TYR A 130 -6.32 5.03 17.51
CA TYR A 130 -5.87 6.27 18.12
C TYR A 130 -4.35 6.36 18.04
N PHE A 131 -3.86 7.52 17.64
CA PHE A 131 -2.44 7.82 17.60
C PHE A 131 -2.19 9.20 18.21
N ASP A 132 -1.10 9.29 18.97
CA ASP A 132 -0.60 10.51 19.56
C ASP A 132 0.93 10.51 19.48
N SER A 133 1.49 11.47 18.73
CA SER A 133 2.95 11.53 18.51
C SER A 133 3.74 11.78 19.79
N ALA A 134 3.10 12.25 20.88
CA ALA A 134 3.76 12.44 22.16
C ALA A 134 4.02 11.14 22.93
N THR A 135 3.25 10.07 22.65
CA THR A 135 3.30 8.81 23.41
C THR A 135 3.47 7.57 22.54
N ALA A 136 3.36 7.69 21.22
CA ALA A 136 3.43 6.57 20.29
C ALA A 136 4.80 5.87 20.31
N ASN A 137 4.77 4.55 20.23
CA ASN A 137 5.97 3.76 19.99
C ASN A 137 6.37 3.88 18.50
N SER A 138 7.45 4.57 18.21
CA SER A 138 7.99 4.71 16.85
C SER A 138 9.07 3.66 16.50
N ASP A 139 9.32 2.66 17.35
CA ASP A 139 10.25 1.59 17.01
C ASP A 139 9.64 0.62 16.01
N ILE A 140 10.29 0.54 14.85
CA ILE A 140 9.92 -0.29 13.69
C ILE A 140 11.11 -1.13 13.21
N SER A 141 12.15 -1.26 14.04
CA SER A 141 13.38 -2.00 13.72
C SER A 141 13.14 -3.48 13.40
N SER A 142 12.08 -4.07 13.97
CA SER A 142 11.64 -5.45 13.73
C SER A 142 10.50 -5.56 12.71
N SER A 143 9.99 -4.45 12.20
CA SER A 143 8.86 -4.44 11.26
C SER A 143 9.31 -4.72 9.81
N TRP A 144 8.37 -5.16 8.96
CA TRP A 144 8.56 -5.23 7.51
C TRP A 144 8.85 -3.85 6.93
N ALA A 145 7.97 -2.90 7.24
CA ALA A 145 7.96 -1.61 6.56
C ALA A 145 9.25 -0.83 6.82
N LYS A 146 9.98 -1.04 7.93
CA LYS A 146 11.26 -0.37 8.23
C LYS A 146 11.22 1.15 8.00
N SER A 147 12.35 1.84 8.17
CA SER A 147 12.48 3.26 7.82
C SER A 147 13.70 3.44 6.94
N THR A 148 13.58 3.07 5.67
CA THR A 148 14.71 3.08 4.73
C THR A 148 14.86 4.41 3.99
N SER A 149 13.98 5.39 4.19
CA SER A 149 14.00 6.68 3.49
C SER A 149 13.30 7.82 4.24
N SER A 150 13.67 9.07 3.93
CA SER A 150 12.90 10.24 4.33
C SER A 150 11.50 10.16 3.74
N ALA A 151 10.46 10.47 4.54
CA ALA A 151 9.09 10.48 4.04
C ALA A 151 9.00 11.44 2.86
N GLY A 152 8.56 10.96 1.70
CA GLY A 152 8.57 11.72 0.44
C GLY A 152 7.56 12.87 0.39
N VAL A 153 6.86 13.14 1.51
CA VAL A 153 5.66 13.96 1.58
C VAL A 153 5.56 14.67 2.93
N GLY A 154 5.21 15.96 2.91
CA GLY A 154 5.01 16.78 4.10
C GLY A 154 3.59 16.66 4.66
N PHE A 155 3.39 17.15 5.88
CA PHE A 155 2.11 17.08 6.59
C PHE A 155 0.92 17.74 5.84
N TRP A 156 1.16 18.83 5.10
CA TRP A 156 0.20 19.65 4.36
C TRP A 156 0.33 19.51 2.83
N GLY A 157 0.79 18.36 2.34
CA GLY A 157 0.79 18.04 0.91
C GLY A 157 2.16 17.81 0.28
N THR A 158 2.15 17.61 -1.04
CA THR A 158 3.32 17.14 -1.81
C THR A 158 3.99 18.24 -2.65
N SER A 159 3.41 19.43 -2.72
CA SER A 159 3.99 20.56 -3.46
C SER A 159 5.04 21.31 -2.63
N SER A 160 6.18 21.60 -3.22
CA SER A 160 7.26 22.38 -2.59
C SER A 160 7.16 23.87 -2.94
N SER A 161 6.68 24.65 -1.98
CA SER A 161 6.85 26.11 -1.92
C SER A 161 7.51 26.49 -0.58
N SER A 162 8.00 27.71 -0.43
CA SER A 162 8.50 28.19 0.87
C SER A 162 7.42 28.09 1.95
N VAL A 163 6.20 28.54 1.62
CA VAL A 163 5.02 28.46 2.50
C VAL A 163 4.69 27.02 2.89
N SER A 164 4.67 26.08 1.92
CA SER A 164 4.42 24.65 2.20
C SER A 164 5.50 24.05 3.11
N THR A 165 6.76 24.40 2.86
CA THR A 165 7.90 23.94 3.68
C THR A 165 7.76 24.41 5.13
N GLU A 166 7.52 25.70 5.35
CA GLU A 166 7.36 26.29 6.69
C GLU A 166 6.16 25.68 7.44
N LEU A 167 5.01 25.49 6.78
CA LEU A 167 3.84 24.86 7.38
C LEU A 167 4.12 23.40 7.78
N ASN A 168 4.89 22.67 6.98
CA ASN A 168 5.30 21.30 7.25
C ASN A 168 6.31 21.21 8.40
N GLU A 169 7.29 22.11 8.47
CA GLU A 169 8.22 22.22 9.62
C GLU A 169 7.47 22.50 10.92
N LYS A 170 6.52 23.43 10.84
CA LYS A 170 5.68 23.84 11.97
C LYS A 170 4.80 22.70 12.47
N ALA A 171 4.15 21.97 11.58
CA ALA A 171 3.39 20.77 11.96
C ALA A 171 4.32 19.70 12.57
N SER A 172 5.46 19.46 11.92
CA SER A 172 6.38 18.37 12.28
C SER A 172 7.09 18.57 13.63
N SER A 173 7.21 19.82 14.07
CA SER A 173 7.77 20.18 15.39
C SER A 173 6.74 20.18 16.52
N SER A 174 5.48 19.84 16.23
CA SER A 174 4.38 19.85 17.20
C SER A 174 3.85 18.45 17.53
N ARG A 175 3.06 18.35 18.60
CA ARG A 175 2.25 17.16 18.86
C ARG A 175 1.22 17.02 17.74
N ILE A 176 1.02 15.78 17.30
CA ILE A 176 0.04 15.40 16.28
C ILE A 176 -0.78 14.27 16.85
N THR A 177 -2.10 14.36 16.72
CA THR A 177 -3.00 13.24 17.02
C THR A 177 -3.75 12.83 15.78
N VAL A 178 -4.03 11.53 15.67
CA VAL A 178 -4.86 10.95 14.61
C VAL A 178 -5.88 10.02 15.24
N THR A 179 -7.14 10.16 14.84
CA THR A 179 -8.20 9.19 15.11
C THR A 179 -8.73 8.66 13.79
N ILE A 180 -8.61 7.35 13.57
CA ILE A 180 -9.14 6.67 12.38
C ILE A 180 -10.30 5.81 12.84
N THR A 181 -11.51 6.08 12.36
CA THR A 181 -12.67 5.21 12.54
C THR A 181 -12.95 4.49 11.24
N LEU A 182 -12.96 3.17 11.28
CA LEU A 182 -13.28 2.29 10.16
C LEU A 182 -14.70 1.74 10.34
N ASN A 183 -15.59 2.03 9.39
CA ASN A 183 -16.96 1.53 9.46
C ASN A 183 -16.98 0.02 9.29
N LYS A 184 -16.32 -0.47 8.23
CA LYS A 184 -16.12 -1.89 7.96
C LYS A 184 -14.72 -2.12 7.40
N TYR A 185 -14.03 -3.13 7.89
CA TYR A 185 -12.74 -3.54 7.36
C TYR A 185 -12.58 -5.07 7.40
N ALA A 186 -11.76 -5.58 6.50
CA ALA A 186 -11.27 -6.94 6.54
C ALA A 186 -9.85 -7.03 5.98
N TYR A 187 -9.06 -7.92 6.56
CA TYR A 187 -7.72 -8.26 6.07
C TYR A 187 -7.81 -9.60 5.34
N LEU A 188 -7.93 -9.52 4.01
CA LEU A 188 -8.36 -10.63 3.17
C LEU A 188 -7.20 -11.24 2.40
N GLN A 189 -7.22 -12.57 2.27
CA GLN A 189 -6.30 -13.29 1.41
C GLN A 189 -6.62 -13.02 -0.06
N VAL A 190 -5.59 -12.79 -0.85
CA VAL A 190 -5.68 -12.57 -2.29
C VAL A 190 -4.69 -13.47 -3.00
N ARG A 191 -5.11 -14.00 -4.15
CA ARG A 191 -4.37 -15.02 -4.89
C ARG A 191 -4.36 -14.66 -6.36
N ALA A 192 -3.22 -14.87 -7.01
CA ALA A 192 -3.11 -14.69 -8.43
C ALA A 192 -4.11 -15.62 -9.14
N GLY A 193 -4.82 -15.07 -10.12
CA GLY A 193 -5.76 -15.83 -10.93
C GLY A 193 -5.06 -16.80 -11.87
N GLY A 194 -5.79 -17.28 -12.88
CA GLY A 194 -5.28 -18.32 -13.77
C GLY A 194 -4.12 -17.92 -14.68
N TRP A 195 -3.72 -16.65 -14.72
CA TRP A 195 -2.52 -16.18 -15.43
C TRP A 195 -1.23 -16.68 -14.75
N PHE A 196 -1.27 -16.92 -13.44
CA PHE A 196 -0.12 -17.37 -12.66
C PHE A 196 -0.12 -18.89 -12.55
N THR A 197 1.04 -19.52 -12.76
CA THR A 197 1.20 -20.98 -12.66
C THR A 197 2.16 -21.32 -11.54
N GLN A 198 1.63 -21.50 -10.32
CA GLN A 198 2.41 -21.73 -9.09
C GLN A 198 3.46 -22.84 -9.24
N GLY A 199 3.07 -23.98 -9.82
CA GLY A 199 3.98 -25.12 -9.97
C GLY A 199 5.21 -24.79 -10.82
N PHE A 200 5.03 -24.03 -11.92
CA PHE A 200 6.13 -23.55 -12.75
C PHE A 200 6.98 -22.53 -12.00
N PHE A 201 6.37 -21.53 -11.37
CA PHE A 201 7.10 -20.48 -10.67
C PHE A 201 7.93 -21.04 -9.49
N THR A 202 7.36 -21.97 -8.72
CA THR A 202 8.08 -22.69 -7.65
C THR A 202 9.25 -23.51 -8.21
N ASP A 203 9.06 -24.15 -9.36
CA ASP A 203 10.09 -24.95 -10.01
C ASP A 203 11.26 -24.08 -10.50
N GLN A 204 10.98 -22.90 -11.06
CA GLN A 204 12.00 -21.93 -11.47
C GLN A 204 12.70 -21.29 -10.27
N TYR A 205 11.97 -20.97 -9.20
CA TYR A 205 12.54 -20.46 -7.96
C TYR A 205 13.54 -21.45 -7.35
N LYS A 206 13.22 -22.75 -7.33
CA LYS A 206 14.09 -23.76 -6.70
C LYS A 206 15.28 -24.20 -7.54
N ASN A 207 15.26 -23.96 -8.85
CA ASN A 207 16.23 -24.55 -9.77
C ASN A 207 16.82 -23.50 -10.74
N PRO A 208 17.85 -22.73 -10.33
CA PRO A 208 18.54 -21.78 -11.20
C PRO A 208 19.07 -22.41 -12.50
N SER A 209 19.38 -23.70 -12.50
CA SER A 209 19.80 -24.44 -13.71
C SER A 209 18.73 -24.53 -14.80
N LYS A 210 17.46 -24.21 -14.49
CA LYS A 210 16.35 -24.15 -15.46
C LYS A 210 16.26 -22.83 -16.22
N TRP A 211 17.04 -21.83 -15.81
CA TRP A 211 17.14 -20.54 -16.48
C TRP A 211 18.13 -20.62 -17.64
N THR A 212 17.82 -19.97 -18.77
CA THR A 212 18.73 -19.86 -19.91
C THR A 212 19.92 -18.99 -19.59
N GLY A 213 19.72 -17.91 -18.82
CA GLY A 213 20.79 -17.08 -18.26
C GLY A 213 21.46 -17.65 -17.02
N GLY A 214 21.03 -18.82 -16.54
CA GLY A 214 21.61 -19.50 -15.37
C GLY A 214 21.44 -18.72 -14.06
N GLN A 215 22.44 -18.85 -13.17
CA GLN A 215 22.39 -18.25 -11.83
C GLN A 215 22.26 -16.72 -11.86
N ASP A 216 22.96 -16.04 -12.76
CA ASP A 216 22.96 -14.58 -12.82
C ASP A 216 21.57 -14.01 -13.15
N ALA A 217 20.85 -14.65 -14.10
CA ALA A 217 19.48 -14.25 -14.43
C ALA A 217 18.50 -14.61 -13.30
N TRP A 218 18.70 -15.76 -12.64
CA TRP A 218 17.93 -16.12 -11.46
C TRP A 218 18.12 -15.10 -10.33
N ASP A 219 19.35 -14.64 -10.08
CA ASP A 219 19.67 -13.69 -9.01
C ASP A 219 19.03 -12.31 -9.24
N GLN A 220 18.86 -11.89 -10.50
CA GLN A 220 18.14 -10.65 -10.85
C GLN A 220 16.66 -10.69 -10.44
N VAL A 221 16.05 -11.87 -10.35
CA VAL A 221 14.64 -12.02 -9.96
C VAL A 221 14.50 -12.46 -8.51
N PHE A 222 15.24 -13.48 -8.07
CA PHE A 222 15.04 -14.14 -6.79
C PHE A 222 16.21 -14.00 -5.81
N GLY A 223 17.34 -13.47 -6.26
CA GLY A 223 18.51 -13.26 -5.42
C GLY A 223 18.29 -12.19 -4.35
N PRO A 224 19.27 -11.95 -3.46
CA PRO A 224 19.18 -10.99 -2.35
C PRO A 224 18.96 -9.53 -2.78
N SER A 225 19.13 -9.21 -4.06
CA SER A 225 18.81 -7.91 -4.64
C SER A 225 17.87 -8.03 -5.83
N GLY A 226 17.22 -9.19 -5.98
CA GLY A 226 16.30 -9.48 -7.06
C GLY A 226 14.98 -8.74 -6.89
N SER A 227 14.27 -8.59 -8.00
CA SER A 227 12.99 -7.87 -8.06
C SER A 227 11.84 -8.59 -7.34
N CYS A 228 11.89 -9.92 -7.19
CA CYS A 228 10.81 -10.75 -6.64
C CYS A 228 11.22 -11.44 -5.33
N GLN A 229 11.82 -10.72 -4.38
CA GLN A 229 12.16 -11.27 -3.07
C GLN A 229 10.95 -11.44 -2.15
N ASN A 230 9.92 -10.64 -2.37
CA ASN A 230 8.69 -10.61 -1.58
C ASN A 230 7.50 -10.49 -2.50
N VAL A 231 6.33 -10.89 -2.01
CA VAL A 231 5.08 -10.87 -2.75
C VAL A 231 3.94 -10.46 -1.83
N SER A 232 2.94 -9.80 -2.41
CA SER A 232 1.68 -9.53 -1.74
C SER A 232 0.77 -10.76 -1.75
N ASN A 233 0.21 -11.12 -0.61
CA ASN A 233 -0.75 -12.24 -0.49
C ASN A 233 -2.01 -11.89 0.31
N GLN A 234 -2.07 -10.70 0.90
CA GLN A 234 -3.24 -10.21 1.60
C GLN A 234 -3.44 -8.73 1.30
N VAL A 235 -4.65 -8.26 1.50
CA VAL A 235 -5.03 -6.86 1.32
C VAL A 235 -5.90 -6.42 2.50
N LEU A 236 -5.56 -5.28 3.09
CA LEU A 236 -6.40 -4.61 4.08
C LEU A 236 -7.36 -3.68 3.35
N LEU A 237 -8.62 -4.08 3.30
CA LEU A 237 -9.69 -3.33 2.65
C LEU A 237 -10.62 -2.74 3.68
N VAL A 238 -11.06 -1.51 3.42
CA VAL A 238 -11.98 -0.73 4.24
C VAL A 238 -13.16 -0.31 3.38
N ASN A 239 -14.37 -0.39 3.93
CA ASN A 239 -15.58 0.18 3.34
C ASN A 239 -16.15 1.24 4.30
N GLY A 240 -15.85 2.49 4.01
CA GLY A 240 -16.22 3.65 4.81
C GLY A 240 -15.25 3.92 5.97
N TYR A 241 -14.84 5.17 6.11
CA TYR A 241 -13.94 5.61 7.17
C TYR A 241 -14.13 7.10 7.51
N THR A 242 -13.65 7.49 8.67
CA THR A 242 -13.40 8.89 9.06
C THR A 242 -12.03 8.97 9.73
N ILE A 243 -11.18 9.85 9.22
CA ILE A 243 -9.83 10.10 9.72
C ILE A 243 -9.79 11.55 10.18
N THR A 244 -9.54 11.77 11.46
CA THR A 244 -9.39 13.09 12.06
C THR A 244 -7.95 13.27 12.49
N THR A 245 -7.26 14.24 11.91
CA THR A 245 -5.87 14.59 12.23
C THR A 245 -5.84 15.98 12.83
N THR A 246 -5.20 16.16 13.98
CA THR A 246 -4.99 17.46 14.62
C THR A 246 -3.51 17.74 14.76
N SER A 247 -3.06 18.89 14.28
CA SER A 247 -1.74 19.44 14.62
C SER A 247 -1.90 20.48 15.71
N TYR A 248 -1.12 20.32 16.78
CA TYR A 248 -1.12 21.22 17.95
C TYR A 248 -0.14 22.39 17.82
N ALA A 249 0.40 22.65 16.62
CA ALA A 249 1.09 23.91 16.38
C ALA A 249 0.09 25.09 16.43
N SER A 250 0.59 26.27 16.80
CA SER A 250 -0.20 27.51 16.80
C SER A 250 -0.12 28.17 15.43
N TYR A 251 -1.21 28.11 14.66
CA TYR A 251 -1.30 28.64 13.29
C TYR A 251 -1.87 30.05 13.26
N SER A 252 -1.45 30.85 12.27
CA SER A 252 -2.11 32.13 11.99
C SER A 252 -3.34 31.94 11.09
N GLU A 253 -4.23 32.94 11.05
CA GLU A 253 -5.33 32.96 10.07
C GLU A 253 -4.80 32.91 8.63
N TYR A 254 -3.65 33.53 8.38
CA TYR A 254 -2.97 33.45 7.09
C TYR A 254 -2.54 32.01 6.78
N ASP A 255 -1.92 31.31 7.74
CA ASP A 255 -1.51 29.90 7.59
C ASP A 255 -2.72 29.02 7.23
N PHE A 256 -3.84 29.20 7.95
CA PHE A 256 -5.08 28.47 7.71
C PHE A 256 -5.62 28.70 6.30
N GLN A 257 -5.63 29.95 5.82
CA GLN A 257 -6.04 30.27 4.45
C GLN A 257 -5.12 29.64 3.40
N GLN A 258 -3.81 29.51 3.67
CA GLN A 258 -2.90 28.81 2.76
C GLN A 258 -3.20 27.30 2.72
N ILE A 259 -3.50 26.70 3.87
CA ILE A 259 -3.91 25.29 3.96
C ILE A 259 -5.21 25.06 3.19
N GLN A 260 -6.22 25.91 3.35
CA GLN A 260 -7.50 25.81 2.62
C GLN A 260 -7.35 26.01 1.11
N LYS A 261 -6.40 26.83 0.67
CA LYS A 261 -6.11 27.06 -0.75
C LYS A 261 -5.36 25.91 -1.41
N SER A 262 -4.83 24.97 -0.62
CA SER A 262 -4.25 23.75 -1.18
C SER A 262 -5.35 22.97 -1.91
N SER A 263 -5.37 23.07 -3.23
CA SER A 263 -6.24 22.27 -4.12
C SER A 263 -5.97 20.77 -4.05
N GLN A 264 -4.88 20.39 -3.37
CA GLN A 264 -4.54 19.01 -3.10
C GLN A 264 -5.06 18.63 -1.73
N THR A 265 -5.94 17.63 -1.71
CA THR A 265 -6.63 17.13 -0.53
C THR A 265 -5.73 16.21 0.31
N ASN A 266 -4.57 16.74 0.68
CA ASN A 266 -3.42 15.99 1.15
C ASN A 266 -3.08 16.40 2.59
N VAL A 267 -3.44 15.56 3.56
CA VAL A 267 -2.99 15.72 4.95
C VAL A 267 -2.42 14.41 5.44
N TRP A 268 -1.17 14.43 5.92
CA TRP A 268 -0.54 13.24 6.48
C TRP A 268 -1.50 12.56 7.49
N PRO A 269 -1.56 11.22 7.49
CA PRO A 269 -0.78 10.26 6.70
C PRO A 269 -1.42 9.88 5.34
N PHE A 270 -2.68 10.29 5.08
CA PHE A 270 -3.48 9.83 3.96
C PHE A 270 -3.85 10.97 3.03
N TYR A 271 -3.62 10.75 1.75
CA TYR A 271 -3.81 11.73 0.70
C TYR A 271 -5.12 11.38 0.00
N THR A 272 -5.78 12.34 -0.62
CA THR A 272 -6.89 12.06 -1.53
C THR A 272 -6.65 12.89 -2.78
N SER A 273 -6.92 12.35 -3.98
CA SER A 273 -6.80 13.12 -5.22
C SER A 273 -8.15 13.75 -5.55
N SER A 274 -8.15 15.06 -5.80
CA SER A 274 -9.36 15.87 -5.92
C SER A 274 -10.19 15.63 -7.20
N SER A 275 -9.70 14.84 -8.16
CA SER A 275 -10.38 14.67 -9.46
C SER A 275 -11.36 13.49 -9.55
N ASN A 276 -11.19 12.43 -8.75
CA ASN A 276 -12.05 11.22 -8.82
C ASN A 276 -12.32 10.55 -7.45
N SER A 277 -11.87 11.14 -6.34
CA SER A 277 -12.10 10.57 -5.02
C SER A 277 -13.51 10.88 -4.52
N ILE A 278 -14.23 9.87 -4.05
CA ILE A 278 -15.49 10.08 -3.30
C ILE A 278 -15.23 10.47 -1.84
N ALA A 279 -13.97 10.53 -1.42
CA ALA A 279 -13.62 10.99 -0.10
C ALA A 279 -13.77 12.52 0.00
N THR A 280 -14.34 12.99 1.10
CA THR A 280 -14.48 14.41 1.43
C THR A 280 -13.41 14.83 2.41
N GLN A 281 -12.96 16.07 2.33
CA GLN A 281 -12.03 16.66 3.29
C GLN A 281 -12.56 18.00 3.78
N SER A 282 -12.35 18.29 5.07
CA SER A 282 -12.62 19.58 5.68
C SER A 282 -11.53 19.96 6.66
N HIS A 283 -11.23 21.26 6.76
CA HIS A 283 -10.31 21.83 7.73
C HIS A 283 -11.04 22.79 8.68
N SER A 284 -10.68 22.77 9.95
CA SER A 284 -11.16 23.70 10.96
C SER A 284 -9.99 24.35 11.69
N TYR A 285 -10.06 25.67 11.81
CA TYR A 285 -9.17 26.49 12.64
C TYR A 285 -9.81 26.65 14.01
N ASN A 286 -9.17 26.08 15.02
CA ASN A 286 -9.71 25.99 16.37
C ASN A 286 -9.43 27.28 17.17
N ALA A 287 -10.20 27.52 18.22
CA ALA A 287 -10.04 28.72 19.06
C ALA A 287 -8.66 28.82 19.74
N ASP A 288 -7.99 27.67 19.95
CA ASP A 288 -6.63 27.56 20.49
C ASP A 288 -5.54 27.67 19.41
N GLN A 289 -5.92 28.07 18.19
CA GLN A 289 -5.06 28.22 17.01
C GLN A 289 -4.50 26.91 16.44
N THR A 290 -4.98 25.75 16.92
CA THR A 290 -4.66 24.47 16.31
C THR A 290 -5.48 24.26 15.03
N ILE A 291 -5.04 23.32 14.18
CA ILE A 291 -5.78 22.95 12.98
C ILE A 291 -6.16 21.47 13.07
N THR A 292 -7.45 21.20 12.83
CA THR A 292 -7.98 19.86 12.67
C THR A 292 -8.42 19.65 11.22
N THR A 293 -8.03 18.51 10.67
CA THR A 293 -8.48 18.05 9.35
C THR A 293 -9.27 16.77 9.51
N THR A 294 -10.43 16.70 8.87
CA THR A 294 -11.23 15.48 8.79
C THR A 294 -11.29 15.03 7.33
N ILE A 295 -10.96 13.75 7.09
CA ILE A 295 -11.13 13.07 5.82
C ILE A 295 -12.16 11.96 6.03
N GLY A 296 -13.19 11.92 5.20
CA GLY A 296 -14.26 10.92 5.31
C GLY A 296 -14.52 10.25 3.98
N CYS A 297 -14.88 8.97 4.01
CA CYS A 297 -15.45 8.26 2.87
C CYS A 297 -16.69 7.52 3.36
N ASN A 298 -17.82 7.72 2.70
CA ASN A 298 -19.03 6.96 3.00
C ASN A 298 -18.87 5.50 2.54
N PRO A 299 -19.57 4.54 3.18
CA PRO A 299 -19.66 3.18 2.65
C PRO A 299 -20.21 3.16 1.22
N GLY A 300 -19.72 2.23 0.40
CA GLY A 300 -20.08 2.11 -1.02
C GLY A 300 -18.92 1.83 -1.96
N SER A 301 -17.68 1.90 -1.47
CA SER A 301 -16.46 1.62 -2.23
C SER A 301 -15.42 0.94 -1.34
N LEU A 302 -14.49 0.20 -1.94
CA LEU A 302 -13.38 -0.39 -1.21
C LEU A 302 -12.17 0.55 -1.24
N GLN A 303 -11.49 0.63 -0.11
CA GLN A 303 -10.35 1.49 0.12
C GLN A 303 -9.21 0.61 0.61
N ILE A 304 -8.04 0.75 -0.01
CA ILE A 304 -6.89 -0.07 0.35
C ILE A 304 -6.07 0.70 1.38
N PHE A 305 -5.95 0.12 2.57
CA PHE A 305 -5.18 0.70 3.69
C PHE A 305 -3.80 0.06 3.82
N GLY A 306 -3.59 -1.11 3.23
CA GLY A 306 -2.29 -1.75 3.19
C GLY A 306 -2.31 -3.15 2.60
N MET A 307 -1.13 -3.73 2.50
CA MET A 307 -0.86 -5.02 1.87
C MET A 307 -0.17 -5.95 2.86
N GLY A 308 -0.55 -7.22 2.82
CA GLY A 308 0.22 -8.28 3.45
C GLY A 308 1.38 -8.69 2.58
N VAL A 309 2.56 -8.76 3.17
CA VAL A 309 3.80 -9.05 2.47
C VAL A 309 4.45 -10.28 3.09
N ILE A 310 4.83 -11.22 2.22
CA ILE A 310 5.58 -12.40 2.61
C ILE A 310 6.81 -12.58 1.73
N PRO A 311 7.89 -13.19 2.26
CA PRO A 311 9.01 -13.62 1.43
C PRO A 311 8.56 -14.59 0.34
N THR A 312 9.11 -14.46 -0.86
CA THR A 312 8.86 -15.40 -1.96
C THR A 312 9.23 -16.82 -1.55
N SER A 313 10.28 -16.99 -0.75
CA SER A 313 10.67 -18.29 -0.19
C SER A 313 9.54 -18.96 0.60
N PHE A 314 8.76 -18.19 1.37
CA PHE A 314 7.62 -18.67 2.14
C PHE A 314 6.43 -18.98 1.22
N ALA A 315 6.20 -18.14 0.21
CA ALA A 315 5.17 -18.38 -0.80
C ALA A 315 5.42 -19.68 -1.59
N MET A 316 6.69 -20.00 -1.84
CA MET A 316 7.13 -21.22 -2.55
C MET A 316 7.31 -22.44 -1.63
N GLY A 317 7.27 -22.23 -0.31
CA GLY A 317 7.43 -23.26 0.72
C GLY A 317 6.18 -24.12 0.97
N GLY A 318 5.00 -23.69 0.53
CA GLY A 318 3.83 -24.55 0.38
C GLY A 318 2.90 -24.72 1.59
N VAL A 319 3.05 -23.94 2.68
CA VAL A 319 2.05 -23.87 3.76
C VAL A 319 0.76 -23.24 3.23
N SER A 320 -0.42 -23.74 3.64
CA SER A 320 -1.71 -23.40 3.01
C SER A 320 -2.05 -21.90 3.00
N HIS A 321 -1.52 -21.14 3.97
CA HIS A 321 -1.77 -19.69 4.12
C HIS A 321 -0.75 -18.79 3.39
N SER A 322 0.28 -19.37 2.75
CA SER A 322 1.30 -18.60 2.01
C SER A 322 1.20 -18.76 0.48
N ARG A 323 0.31 -19.61 -0.02
CA ARG A 323 0.22 -19.89 -1.46
C ARG A 323 -0.35 -18.69 -2.23
N LEU A 324 0.24 -18.43 -3.39
CA LEU A 324 -0.25 -17.42 -4.33
C LEU A 324 -1.41 -17.94 -5.21
N ILE A 325 -1.78 -19.23 -5.08
CA ILE A 325 -2.95 -19.89 -5.67
C ILE A 325 -3.59 -20.83 -4.65
#